data_AF-J9FA21-F1
#
_entry.id   AF-J9FA21-F1
#
_cell.length_a   1.000
_cell.length_b   1.000
_cell.length_c   1.000
_cell.angle_alpha   90.00
_cell.angle_beta   90.00
_cell.angle_gamma   90.00
#
_symmetry.space_group_name_H-M   'P 1'
#
loop_
_entity.id
_entity.type
_entity.pdbx_description
1 polymer ?
#
loop_
_entity_poly.entity_id
_entity_poly.type
_entity_poly.pdbx_seq_one_letter_code
_entity_poly.pdbx_strand_id
1 'polypeptide(L)'
;PTVYLCFTSALSSSCNSAMRAAELVRAEHPGFELYVVDNALPCSCGELLAMEAVRQRAAGLDARQLADWANEAKTYVHGYFTLDGLESLAAGGRIPPAAASLSSKLDIKPELSFDLSGSLSLIGVNRGRKKALKSLVKSFRDNYELDPA
;
A
#
# COMPACT_ATOMS: atom_id res chain seq x y z
N PRO A 1 1.75 24.48 -6.31
CA PRO A 1 0.94 23.50 -5.56
C PRO A 1 1.50 22.09 -5.79
N THR A 2 1.54 21.26 -4.75
CA THR A 2 2.19 19.93 -4.80
C THR A 2 1.36 18.91 -4.02
N VAL A 3 1.22 17.70 -4.57
CA VAL A 3 0.68 16.53 -3.88
C VAL A 3 1.79 15.48 -3.80
N TYR A 4 2.09 15.00 -2.59
CA TYR A 4 3.04 13.94 -2.35
C TYR A 4 2.31 12.70 -1.83
N LEU A 5 2.24 11.67 -2.67
CA LEU A 5 1.76 10.34 -2.29
C LEU A 5 2.91 9.59 -1.60
N CYS A 6 2.85 9.46 -0.29
CA CYS A 6 3.87 8.78 0.48
C CYS A 6 3.52 7.30 0.69
N PHE A 7 4.55 6.48 0.86
CA PHE A 7 4.40 5.07 1.20
C PHE A 7 3.70 4.90 2.56
N THR A 8 2.91 3.83 2.68
CA THR A 8 2.07 3.57 3.85
C THR A 8 2.76 3.79 5.20
N SER A 9 2.12 4.59 6.07
CA SER A 9 2.63 4.85 7.42
C SER A 9 2.63 3.60 8.32
N ALA A 10 1.83 2.58 8.00
CA ALA A 10 1.78 1.32 8.72
C ALA A 10 3.09 0.52 8.62
N LEU A 11 3.86 0.71 7.54
CA LEU A 11 5.09 -0.05 7.28
C LEU A 11 6.36 0.80 7.37
N SER A 12 6.24 2.13 7.34
CA SER A 12 7.36 3.06 7.29
C SER A 12 7.06 4.40 7.97
N SER A 13 8.05 4.98 8.62
CA SER A 13 7.97 6.34 9.16
C SER A 13 8.13 7.43 8.09
N SER A 14 8.32 7.08 6.82
CA SER A 14 8.49 8.03 5.71
C SER A 14 7.36 9.04 5.60
N CYS A 15 6.11 8.62 5.85
CA CYS A 15 4.96 9.53 5.89
C CYS A 15 5.11 10.59 6.99
N ASN A 16 5.47 10.18 8.21
CA ASN A 16 5.69 11.11 9.33
C ASN A 16 6.83 12.10 9.04
N SER A 17 7.93 11.62 8.45
CA SER A 17 9.03 12.47 8.02
C SER A 17 8.59 13.50 6.97
N ALA A 18 7.74 13.09 6.02
CA ALA A 18 7.21 13.97 5.00
C ALA A 18 6.24 15.01 5.55
N MET A 19 5.39 14.64 6.52
CA MET A 19 4.52 15.59 7.22
C MET A 19 5.33 16.66 7.94
N ARG A 20 6.39 16.28 8.67
CA ARG A 20 7.32 17.23 9.31
C ARG A 20 8.03 18.14 8.30
N ALA A 21 8.50 17.56 7.19
CA ALA A 21 9.10 18.36 6.13
C ALA A 21 8.11 19.36 5.54
N ALA A 22 6.84 18.96 5.36
CA ALA A 22 5.79 19.85 4.89
C ALA A 22 5.49 20.99 5.88
N GLU A 23 5.54 20.74 7.19
CA GLU A 23 5.42 21.80 8.22
C GLU A 23 6.55 22.83 8.10
N LEU A 24 7.81 22.38 7.95
CA LEU A 24 8.95 23.27 7.76
C LEU A 24 8.80 24.11 6.48
N VAL A 25 8.41 23.49 5.36
CA VAL A 25 8.17 24.20 4.09
C VAL A 25 7.07 25.25 4.25
N ARG A 26 5.97 24.94 4.95
CA ARG A 26 4.90 25.92 5.19
C ARG A 26 5.32 27.05 6.12
N ALA A 27 6.22 26.79 7.07
CA ALA A 27 6.76 27.83 7.95
C ALA A 27 7.65 28.82 7.17
N GLU A 28 8.50 28.31 6.27
CA GLU A 28 9.36 29.13 5.41
C GLU A 28 8.60 29.78 4.24
N HIS A 29 7.54 29.12 3.75
CA HIS A 29 6.73 29.55 2.62
C HIS A 29 5.22 29.44 2.93
N PRO A 30 4.63 30.42 3.64
CA PRO A 30 3.23 30.35 4.10
C PRO A 30 2.17 30.20 3.00
N GLY A 31 2.49 30.59 1.76
CA GLY A 31 1.61 30.45 0.59
C GLY A 31 1.83 29.17 -0.22
N PHE A 32 2.77 28.30 0.17
CA PHE A 32 3.06 27.09 -0.59
C PHE A 32 2.02 26.00 -0.30
N GLU A 33 1.16 25.76 -1.28
CA GLU A 33 0.16 24.70 -1.23
C GLU A 33 0.83 23.32 -1.40
N LEU A 34 0.80 22.52 -0.34
CA LEU A 34 1.40 21.18 -0.27
C LEU A 34 0.46 20.22 0.47
N TYR A 35 0.18 19.07 -0.13
CA TYR A 35 -0.60 17.98 0.48
C TYR A 35 0.25 16.73 0.56
N VAL A 36 0.38 16.16 1.76
CA VAL A 36 1.01 14.85 1.98
C VAL A 36 -0.12 13.85 2.18
N VAL A 37 -0.16 12.81 1.35
CA VAL A 37 -1.20 11.78 1.38
C VAL A 37 -0.55 10.44 1.63
N ASP A 38 -0.91 9.82 2.76
CA ASP A 38 -0.61 8.42 3.01
C ASP A 38 -1.39 7.55 2.03
N ASN A 39 -0.66 6.90 1.11
CA ASN A 39 -1.29 6.08 0.09
C ASN A 39 -1.90 4.80 0.64
N ALA A 40 -1.54 4.35 1.86
CA ALA A 40 -1.94 3.09 2.48
C ALA A 40 -1.73 1.81 1.61
N LEU A 41 -1.00 1.91 0.51
CA LEU A 41 -0.87 0.87 -0.51
C LEU A 41 0.60 0.48 -0.72
N PRO A 42 0.99 -0.75 -0.35
CA PRO A 42 2.35 -1.22 -0.59
C PRO A 42 2.56 -1.66 -2.05
N CYS A 43 3.84 -1.71 -2.45
CA CYS A 43 4.30 -2.28 -3.73
C CYS A 43 3.56 -1.69 -4.96
N SER A 44 3.23 -2.52 -5.94
CA SER A 44 2.60 -2.11 -7.20
C SER A 44 1.21 -1.50 -7.03
N CYS A 45 0.52 -1.73 -5.91
CA CYS A 45 -0.76 -1.09 -5.63
C CYS A 45 -0.59 0.44 -5.47
N GLY A 46 0.48 0.86 -4.80
CA GLY A 46 0.82 2.28 -4.69
C GLY A 46 1.24 2.91 -6.03
N GLU A 47 1.89 2.13 -6.90
CA GLU A 47 2.22 2.55 -8.27
C GLU A 47 0.95 2.78 -9.10
N LEU A 48 -0.02 1.85 -9.06
CA LEU A 48 -1.29 2.00 -9.77
C LEU A 48 -2.05 3.26 -9.32
N LEU A 49 -2.11 3.51 -8.01
CA LEU A 49 -2.71 4.75 -7.48
C LEU A 49 -1.98 6.00 -8.00
N ALA A 50 -0.65 5.97 -8.03
CA ALA A 50 0.15 7.11 -8.50
C ALA A 50 -0.03 7.36 -10.01
N MET A 51 -0.08 6.31 -10.83
CA MET A 51 -0.36 6.42 -12.26
C MET A 51 -1.75 7.03 -12.51
N GLU A 52 -2.75 6.59 -11.77
CA GLU A 52 -4.10 7.13 -11.90
C GLU A 52 -4.18 8.57 -11.37
N ALA A 53 -3.46 8.92 -10.29
CA ALA A 53 -3.35 10.29 -9.81
C ALA A 53 -2.83 11.24 -10.90
N VAL A 54 -1.86 10.80 -11.70
CA VAL A 54 -1.36 11.59 -12.84
C VAL A 54 -2.45 11.76 -13.90
N ARG A 55 -3.25 10.72 -14.19
CA ARG A 55 -4.39 10.82 -15.11
C ARG A 55 -5.46 11.78 -14.60
N GLN A 56 -5.82 11.71 -13.32
CA GLN A 56 -6.79 12.60 -12.69
C GLN A 56 -6.32 14.06 -12.69
N ARG A 57 -5.03 14.29 -12.44
CA ARG A 57 -4.43 15.62 -12.60
C ARG A 57 -4.53 16.12 -14.03
N ALA A 58 -4.28 15.26 -15.03
CA ALA A 58 -4.41 15.61 -16.44
C ALA A 58 -5.88 15.86 -16.85
N ALA A 59 -6.83 15.20 -16.18
CA ALA A 59 -8.27 15.41 -16.35
C ALA A 59 -8.79 16.71 -15.72
N GLY A 60 -7.94 17.43 -14.97
CA GLY A 60 -8.24 18.79 -14.50
C GLY A 60 -8.42 18.94 -13.00
N LEU A 61 -8.24 17.88 -12.20
CA LEU A 61 -8.26 18.03 -10.73
C LEU A 61 -7.15 18.99 -10.29
N ASP A 62 -7.51 19.94 -9.41
CA ASP A 62 -6.54 20.74 -8.68
C ASP A 62 -5.84 19.91 -7.59
N ALA A 63 -4.86 20.50 -6.89
CA ALA A 63 -4.07 19.77 -5.90
C ALA A 63 -4.89 19.32 -4.68
N ARG A 64 -5.88 20.10 -4.25
CA ARG A 64 -6.75 19.75 -3.12
C ARG A 64 -7.68 18.61 -3.51
N GLN A 65 -8.33 18.74 -4.66
CA GLN A 65 -9.22 17.73 -5.21
C GLN A 65 -8.47 16.42 -5.48
N LEU A 66 -7.24 16.49 -6.00
CA LEU A 66 -6.42 15.30 -6.22
C LEU A 66 -6.04 14.61 -4.90
N ALA A 67 -5.72 15.38 -3.86
CA ALA A 67 -5.42 14.82 -2.53
C ALA A 67 -6.66 14.16 -1.89
N ASP A 68 -7.83 14.77 -2.04
CA ASP A 68 -9.10 14.22 -1.55
C ASP A 68 -9.46 12.95 -2.33
N TRP A 69 -9.39 13.00 -3.66
CA TRP A 69 -9.58 11.84 -4.53
C TRP A 69 -8.63 10.70 -4.18
N ALA A 70 -7.34 10.96 -3.97
CA ALA A 70 -6.37 9.90 -3.64
C ALA A 70 -6.66 9.23 -2.29
N ASN A 71 -7.21 9.97 -1.32
CA ASN A 71 -7.62 9.43 -0.02
C ASN A 71 -8.84 8.51 -0.12
N GLU A 72 -9.73 8.75 -1.09
CA GLU A 72 -10.85 7.85 -1.39
C GLU A 72 -10.38 6.68 -2.26
N ALA A 73 -9.72 6.98 -3.39
CA ALA A 73 -9.31 6.00 -4.39
C ALA A 73 -8.46 4.86 -3.82
N LYS A 74 -7.61 5.14 -2.82
CA LYS A 74 -6.81 4.11 -2.16
C LYS A 74 -7.65 2.99 -1.52
N THR A 75 -8.91 3.23 -1.16
CA THR A 75 -9.78 2.21 -0.56
C THR A 75 -10.37 1.24 -1.58
N TYR A 76 -10.26 1.54 -2.88
CA TYR A 76 -10.70 0.68 -3.97
C TYR A 76 -9.56 -0.15 -4.57
N VAL A 77 -8.32 0.03 -4.07
CA VAL A 77 -7.16 -0.74 -4.52
C VAL A 77 -6.86 -1.82 -3.49
N HIS A 78 -6.71 -3.05 -3.96
CA HIS A 78 -6.38 -4.18 -3.11
C HIS A 78 -5.36 -5.09 -3.78
N GLY A 79 -4.60 -5.85 -2.99
CA GLY A 79 -3.49 -6.65 -3.48
C GLY A 79 -3.25 -7.92 -2.68
N TYR A 80 -2.77 -8.94 -3.37
CA TYR A 80 -2.37 -10.22 -2.81
C TYR A 80 -0.97 -10.56 -3.30
N PHE A 81 -0.12 -11.05 -2.40
CA PHE A 81 1.24 -11.42 -2.76
C PHE A 81 1.76 -12.59 -1.94
N THR A 82 2.83 -13.19 -2.42
CA THR A 82 3.56 -14.26 -1.73
C THR A 82 5.05 -14.00 -1.83
N LEU A 83 5.80 -14.52 -0.86
CA LEU A 83 7.24 -14.36 -0.75
C LEU A 83 7.88 -15.73 -0.57
N ASP A 84 9.20 -15.80 -0.78
CA ASP A 84 9.93 -17.05 -0.55
C ASP A 84 10.14 -17.37 0.92
N GLY A 85 10.17 -16.34 1.77
CA GLY A 85 10.29 -16.38 3.22
C GLY A 85 9.82 -15.07 3.85
N LEU A 86 9.80 -15.02 5.19
CA LEU A 86 9.28 -13.87 5.96
C LEU A 86 10.36 -13.19 6.81
N GLU A 87 11.61 -13.61 6.70
CA GLU A 87 12.68 -13.30 7.64
C GLU A 87 12.92 -11.80 7.73
N SER A 88 13.05 -11.11 6.60
CA SER A 88 13.27 -9.66 6.56
C SER A 88 12.09 -8.86 7.11
N LEU A 89 10.86 -9.30 6.82
CA LEU A 89 9.66 -8.64 7.33
C LEU A 89 9.49 -8.88 8.83
N ALA A 90 9.79 -10.09 9.30
CA ALA A 90 9.75 -10.47 10.70
C ALA A 90 10.81 -9.70 11.50
N ALA A 91 12.07 -9.71 11.04
CA ALA A 91 13.16 -8.96 11.66
C ALA A 91 12.86 -7.45 11.69
N GLY A 92 12.12 -6.97 10.69
CA GLY A 92 11.66 -5.59 10.63
C GLY A 92 10.45 -5.26 11.51
N GLY A 93 9.69 -6.25 11.99
CA GLY A 93 8.41 -6.02 12.67
C GLY A 93 7.27 -5.52 11.75
N ARG A 94 7.35 -5.77 10.44
CA ARG A 94 6.35 -5.32 9.44
C ARG A 94 5.27 -6.37 9.12
N ILE A 95 5.24 -7.49 9.84
CA ILE A 95 4.22 -8.52 9.70
C ILE A 95 3.62 -8.89 11.06
N PRO A 96 2.40 -9.45 11.09
CA PRO A 96 1.80 -9.93 12.33
C PRO A 96 2.68 -10.99 13.01
N PRO A 97 2.73 -11.04 14.36
CA PRO A 97 3.54 -12.03 15.08
C PRO A 97 3.24 -13.48 14.69
N ALA A 98 1.97 -13.79 14.40
CA ALA A 98 1.56 -15.12 13.93
C ALA A 98 2.27 -15.51 12.62
N ALA A 99 2.50 -14.55 11.72
CA ALA A 99 3.18 -14.76 10.46
C ALA A 99 4.69 -15.02 10.64
N ALA A 100 5.32 -14.37 11.62
CA ALA A 100 6.76 -14.53 11.86
C ALA A 100 7.18 -15.98 12.20
N SER A 101 6.25 -16.78 12.78
CA SER A 101 6.50 -18.18 13.14
C SER A 101 6.59 -19.16 11.95
N LEU A 102 6.19 -18.73 10.75
CA LEU A 102 6.13 -19.58 9.55
C LEU A 102 7.45 -19.69 8.79
N SER A 103 8.44 -18.83 9.06
CA SER A 103 9.74 -18.75 8.37
C SER A 103 10.57 -20.04 8.44
N SER A 104 10.36 -20.87 9.47
CA SER A 104 11.18 -22.07 9.72
C SER A 104 10.70 -23.34 8.98
N LYS A 105 9.54 -23.31 8.30
CA LYS A 105 8.93 -24.52 7.71
C LYS A 105 9.28 -24.66 6.22
N LEU A 106 9.91 -25.78 5.86
CA LEU A 106 10.34 -26.07 4.48
C LEU A 106 9.17 -25.98 3.47
N ASP A 107 9.40 -25.23 2.39
CA ASP A 107 8.50 -25.03 1.24
C ASP A 107 7.12 -24.43 1.59
N ILE A 108 7.00 -23.76 2.73
CA ILE A 108 5.83 -22.94 3.04
C ILE A 108 5.96 -21.57 2.36
N LYS A 109 4.89 -21.16 1.70
CA LYS A 109 4.73 -19.88 1.01
C LYS A 109 3.57 -19.13 1.66
N PRO A 110 3.84 -18.04 2.40
CA PRO A 110 2.78 -17.25 3.00
C PRO A 110 1.97 -16.56 1.91
N GLU A 111 0.67 -16.47 2.11
CA GLU A 111 -0.20 -15.62 1.32
C GLU A 111 -0.54 -14.39 2.14
N LEU A 112 -0.16 -13.23 1.61
CA LEU A 112 -0.23 -11.96 2.29
C LEU A 112 -1.15 -11.00 1.54
N SER A 113 -1.76 -10.11 2.30
CA SER A 113 -2.53 -8.95 1.84
C SER A 113 -2.25 -7.77 2.79
N PHE A 114 -3.03 -6.71 2.71
CA PHE A 114 -2.97 -5.56 3.60
C PHE A 114 -4.38 -5.02 3.86
N ASP A 115 -4.58 -4.44 5.05
CA ASP A 115 -5.85 -3.81 5.42
C ASP A 115 -5.92 -2.35 4.94
N LEU A 116 -7.04 -1.67 5.25
CA LEU A 116 -7.25 -0.25 4.89
C LEU A 116 -6.27 0.73 5.55
N SER A 117 -5.54 0.29 6.59
CA SER A 117 -4.44 1.09 7.17
C SER A 117 -3.12 0.92 6.40
N GLY A 118 -3.05 -0.07 5.51
CA GLY A 118 -1.83 -0.48 4.81
C GLY A 118 -0.95 -1.45 5.60
N SER A 119 -1.45 -1.98 6.73
CA SER A 119 -0.75 -2.98 7.54
C SER A 119 -0.82 -4.35 6.88
N LEU A 120 0.31 -5.08 6.84
CA LEU A 120 0.34 -6.41 6.24
C LEU A 120 -0.48 -7.43 7.06
N SER A 121 -1.22 -8.27 6.36
CA SER A 121 -2.05 -9.34 6.91
C SER A 121 -1.67 -10.69 6.31
N LEU A 122 -1.55 -11.72 7.14
CA LEU A 122 -1.42 -13.11 6.69
C LEU A 122 -2.80 -13.71 6.51
N ILE A 123 -3.17 -14.01 5.26
CA ILE A 123 -4.48 -14.52 4.91
C ILE A 123 -4.48 -16.01 4.59
N GLY A 124 -3.30 -16.61 4.40
CA GLY A 124 -3.18 -18.02 4.08
C GLY A 124 -1.75 -18.53 4.11
N VAL A 125 -1.61 -19.85 4.07
CA VAL A 125 -0.33 -20.54 3.94
C VAL A 125 -0.45 -21.63 2.91
N ASN A 126 0.49 -21.64 1.97
CA ASN A 126 0.52 -22.58 0.86
C ASN A 126 1.79 -23.42 0.93
N ARG A 127 1.75 -24.65 0.41
CA ARG A 127 2.96 -25.47 0.23
C ARG A 127 3.34 -25.52 -1.24
N GLY A 128 4.51 -24.99 -1.56
CA GLY A 128 5.01 -24.88 -2.92
C GLY A 128 4.45 -23.68 -3.69
N ARG A 129 5.31 -23.06 -4.51
CA ARG A 129 5.01 -21.86 -5.31
C ARG A 129 3.77 -22.00 -6.19
N LYS A 130 3.57 -23.18 -6.80
CA LYS A 130 2.41 -23.44 -7.68
C LYS A 130 1.07 -23.31 -6.94
N LYS A 131 0.98 -23.77 -5.68
CA LYS A 131 -0.24 -23.61 -4.89
C LYS A 131 -0.43 -22.17 -4.45
N ALA A 132 0.65 -21.50 -4.02
CA ALA A 132 0.61 -20.10 -3.64
C ALA A 132 0.07 -19.21 -4.76
N LEU A 133 0.58 -19.33 -5.98
CA LEU A 133 0.09 -18.55 -7.13
C LEU A 133 -1.37 -18.82 -7.47
N LYS A 134 -1.82 -20.07 -7.38
CA LYS A 134 -3.25 -20.40 -7.55
C LYS A 134 -4.12 -19.77 -6.47
N SER A 135 -3.61 -19.71 -5.24
CA SER A 135 -4.30 -19.08 -4.12
C SER A 135 -4.45 -17.58 -4.34
N LEU A 136 -3.38 -16.87 -4.78
CA LEU A 136 -3.46 -15.44 -5.14
C LEU A 136 -4.54 -15.16 -6.18
N VAL A 137 -4.60 -15.97 -7.25
CA VAL A 137 -5.62 -15.82 -8.30
C VAL A 137 -7.03 -16.10 -7.76
N LYS A 138 -7.18 -17.06 -6.85
CA LYS A 138 -8.46 -17.34 -6.18
C LYS A 138 -8.88 -16.15 -5.32
N SER A 139 -7.99 -15.66 -4.45
CA SER A 139 -8.24 -14.49 -3.58
C SER A 139 -8.60 -13.25 -4.39
N PHE A 140 -7.94 -13.03 -5.53
CA PHE A 140 -8.35 -11.98 -6.48
C PHE A 140 -9.78 -12.21 -6.99
N ARG A 141 -10.10 -13.39 -7.54
CA ARG A 141 -11.44 -13.66 -8.09
C ARG A 141 -12.57 -13.54 -7.08
N ASP A 142 -12.32 -13.95 -5.84
CA ASP A 142 -13.34 -13.95 -4.80
C ASP A 142 -13.66 -12.55 -4.26
N ASN A 143 -12.75 -11.59 -4.47
CA ASN A 143 -12.86 -10.23 -3.89
C ASN A 143 -12.79 -9.11 -4.95
N TYR A 144 -12.60 -9.45 -6.22
CA TYR A 144 -12.59 -8.49 -7.29
C TYR A 144 -14.02 -8.16 -7.69
N GLU A 145 -14.37 -6.88 -7.55
CA GLU A 145 -15.59 -6.31 -8.10
C GLU A 145 -15.26 -5.59 -9.40
N LEU A 146 -15.92 -6.00 -10.49
CA LEU A 146 -15.89 -5.27 -11.75
C LEU A 146 -16.64 -3.96 -11.53
N ASP A 147 -15.95 -2.82 -11.68
CA ASP A 147 -16.61 -1.55 -11.91
C ASP A 147 -17.08 -1.51 -13.37
N PRO A 148 -18.40 -1.52 -13.65
CA PRO A 148 -18.92 -1.53 -15.01
C PRO A 148 -18.91 -0.15 -15.69
N ALA A 149 -18.44 0.91 -14.99
CA ALA A 149 -18.39 2.28 -15.49
C ALA A 149 -17.38 2.51 -16.64
#